data_AF-A0A936LAF1-F1
#
_entry.id   AF-A0A936LAF1-F1
#
_cell.length_a   1.000
_cell.length_b   1.000
_cell.length_c   1.000
_cell.angle_alpha   90.00
_cell.angle_beta   90.00
_cell.angle_gamma   90.00
#
_symmetry.space_group_name_H-M   'P 1'
#
loop_
_entity.id
_entity.type
_entity.pdbx_description
1 polymer ?
#
loop_
_entity_poly.entity_id
_entity_poly.type
_entity_poly.pdbx_seq_one_letter_code
_entity_poly.pdbx_strand_id
1 'polypeptide(L)'
;MEKAREFLAAGNYLWNAGIFIWSTESLLAAFRDHAAGIYDILAKGASYYNTSGEQAFIDQAYPTTPNISIDYAILEKAANVYTIPTAFGWSDLGTWASLHAEAPKTDHQNALNADPALLFNVHNSLIRTPKNKLVVVKDLNNFIVVDEGDVLLIWPKDQEQEIKAITAQIKAMDLGKLL
;
A
#
# COMPACT_ATOMS: atom_id res chain seq x y z
N MET A 1 -2.01 14.04 15.34
CA MET A 1 -2.35 13.18 16.51
C MET A 1 -3.59 13.68 17.25
N GLU A 2 -3.74 14.99 17.48
CA GLU A 2 -4.87 15.55 18.26
C GLU A 2 -6.26 15.28 17.64
N LYS A 3 -6.49 15.66 16.37
CA LYS A 3 -7.75 15.35 15.65
C LYS A 3 -8.11 13.87 15.60
N ALA A 4 -7.11 12.99 15.46
CA ALA A 4 -7.35 11.55 15.43
C ALA A 4 -7.87 11.03 16.79
N ARG A 5 -7.37 11.59 17.90
CA ARG A 5 -7.89 11.29 19.24
C ARG A 5 -9.30 11.83 19.44
N GLU A 6 -9.59 13.02 18.92
CA GLU A 6 -10.93 13.60 18.96
C GLU A 6 -11.95 12.72 18.21
N PHE A 7 -11.61 12.24 17.02
CA PHE A 7 -12.48 11.35 16.24
C PHE A 7 -12.76 10.03 16.95
N LEU A 8 -11.73 9.43 17.56
CA LEU A 8 -11.89 8.23 18.39
C LEU A 8 -12.77 8.51 19.61
N ALA A 9 -12.59 9.65 20.27
CA ALA A 9 -13.37 10.02 21.45
C ALA A 9 -14.84 10.31 21.11
N ALA A 10 -15.11 10.90 19.95
CA ALA A 10 -16.46 11.19 19.48
C ALA A 10 -17.27 9.92 19.12
N GLY A 11 -16.58 8.83 18.75
CA GLY A 11 -17.19 7.50 18.54
C GLY A 11 -18.13 7.40 17.34
N ASN A 12 -18.25 8.46 16.55
CA ASN A 12 -19.09 8.55 15.35
C ASN A 12 -18.28 8.67 14.05
N TYR A 13 -16.97 8.39 14.11
CA TYR A 13 -16.08 8.34 12.96
C TYR A 13 -15.64 6.90 12.68
N LEU A 14 -15.45 6.59 11.40
CA LEU A 14 -14.95 5.31 10.92
C LEU A 14 -13.68 5.56 10.10
N TRP A 15 -12.75 4.59 10.13
CA TRP A 15 -11.65 4.58 9.17
C TRP A 15 -12.18 4.23 7.77
N ASN A 16 -11.77 4.99 6.77
CA ASN A 16 -12.01 4.64 5.38
C ASN A 16 -11.04 3.52 4.97
N ALA A 17 -11.58 2.35 4.64
CA ALA A 17 -10.79 1.17 4.25
C ALA A 17 -10.26 1.23 2.80
N GLY A 18 -10.61 2.27 2.03
CA GLY A 18 -10.23 2.39 0.61
C GLY A 18 -10.97 1.40 -0.30
N ILE A 19 -12.10 0.84 0.17
CA ILE A 19 -12.93 -0.12 -0.56
C ILE A 19 -14.25 0.55 -0.91
N PHE A 20 -14.60 0.55 -2.19
CA PHE A 20 -15.80 1.24 -2.68
C PHE A 20 -16.64 0.33 -3.58
N ILE A 21 -17.95 0.53 -3.52
CA ILE A 21 -18.92 -0.14 -4.38
C ILE A 21 -19.87 0.93 -4.92
N TRP A 22 -20.04 0.96 -6.24
CA TRP A 22 -20.90 1.91 -6.94
C TRP A 22 -21.36 1.32 -8.27
N SER A 23 -22.39 1.91 -8.87
CA SER A 23 -22.67 1.69 -10.29
C SER A 23 -21.74 2.54 -11.14
N THR A 24 -21.40 2.06 -12.34
CA THR A 24 -20.63 2.82 -13.32
C THR A 24 -21.32 4.13 -13.70
N GLU A 25 -22.65 4.13 -13.81
CA GLU A 25 -23.43 5.34 -14.10
C GLU A 25 -23.25 6.41 -13.02
N SER A 26 -23.41 6.05 -11.74
CA SER A 26 -23.24 6.99 -10.63
C SER A 26 -21.81 7.49 -10.52
N LEU A 27 -20.82 6.62 -10.75
CA LEU A 27 -19.41 7.03 -10.73
C LEU A 27 -19.09 8.01 -11.87
N LEU A 28 -19.54 7.74 -13.10
CA LEU A 28 -19.30 8.62 -14.23
C LEU A 28 -19.98 9.98 -14.07
N ALA A 29 -21.19 10.02 -13.50
CA ALA A 29 -21.86 11.26 -13.13
C ALA A 29 -21.03 12.06 -12.11
N ALA A 30 -20.56 11.40 -11.04
CA ALA A 30 -19.73 12.05 -10.04
C ALA A 30 -18.40 12.57 -10.61
N PHE A 31 -17.78 11.85 -11.55
CA PHE A 31 -16.59 12.34 -12.27
C PHE A 31 -16.90 13.59 -13.09
N ARG A 32 -18.03 13.65 -13.81
CA ARG A 32 -18.44 14.87 -14.54
C ARG A 32 -18.62 16.06 -13.61
N ASP A 33 -19.28 15.84 -12.47
CA ASP A 33 -19.67 16.93 -11.57
C ASP A 33 -18.52 17.43 -10.69
N HIS A 34 -17.61 16.54 -10.30
CA HIS A 34 -16.60 16.85 -9.26
C HIS A 34 -15.15 16.75 -9.73
N ALA A 35 -14.91 16.09 -10.87
CA ALA A 35 -13.58 15.82 -11.40
C ALA A 35 -13.57 15.88 -12.95
N ALA A 36 -14.23 16.90 -13.52
CA ALA A 36 -14.38 17.07 -14.97
C ALA A 36 -13.04 17.00 -15.74
N GLY A 37 -11.95 17.52 -15.15
CA GLY A 37 -10.62 17.42 -15.75
C GLY A 37 -10.12 15.99 -15.98
N ILE A 38 -10.56 15.02 -15.18
CA ILE A 38 -10.31 13.58 -15.42
C ILE A 38 -11.31 13.05 -16.45
N TYR A 39 -12.60 13.35 -16.25
CA TYR A 39 -13.68 12.86 -17.11
C TYR A 39 -13.48 13.26 -18.57
N ASP A 40 -13.25 14.54 -18.85
CA ASP A 40 -13.17 15.08 -20.22
C ASP A 40 -11.98 14.56 -20.99
N ILE A 41 -10.88 14.24 -20.31
CA ILE A 41 -9.69 13.65 -20.93
C ILE A 41 -9.97 12.21 -21.33
N LEU A 42 -10.49 11.42 -20.40
CA LEU A 42 -10.73 9.99 -20.63
C LEU A 42 -11.96 9.75 -21.53
N ALA A 43 -13.00 10.60 -21.47
CA ALA A 43 -14.18 10.47 -22.32
C ALA A 43 -13.87 10.56 -23.83
N LYS A 44 -12.77 11.23 -24.23
CA LYS A 44 -12.26 11.24 -25.62
C LYS A 44 -11.84 9.84 -26.10
N GLY A 45 -11.59 8.92 -25.17
CA GLY A 45 -11.21 7.54 -25.39
C GLY A 45 -12.35 6.61 -25.81
N ALA A 46 -13.59 7.09 -25.85
CA ALA A 46 -14.78 6.25 -26.02
C ALA A 46 -14.71 5.29 -27.23
N SER A 47 -14.11 5.71 -28.34
CA SER A 47 -13.92 4.87 -29.54
C SER A 47 -12.75 3.90 -29.46
N TYR A 48 -11.85 4.08 -28.50
CA TYR A 48 -10.64 3.27 -28.30
C TYR A 48 -10.83 2.17 -27.26
N TYR A 49 -11.75 2.34 -26.31
CA TYR A 49 -12.00 1.34 -25.26
C TYR A 49 -12.49 0.00 -25.82
N ASN A 50 -11.96 -1.09 -25.27
CA ASN A 50 -12.11 -2.47 -25.72
C ASN A 50 -11.62 -2.73 -27.15
N THR A 51 -10.64 -1.95 -27.62
CA THR A 51 -9.98 -2.14 -28.92
C THR A 51 -8.47 -2.30 -28.74
N SER A 52 -7.77 -2.71 -29.79
CA SER A 52 -6.30 -2.76 -29.79
C SER A 52 -5.64 -1.38 -29.61
N GLY A 53 -6.39 -0.28 -29.79
CA GLY A 53 -5.91 1.08 -29.61
C GLY A 53 -6.03 1.61 -28.18
N GLU A 54 -6.66 0.87 -27.26
CA GLU A 54 -6.93 1.34 -25.89
C GLU A 54 -5.65 1.72 -25.14
N GLN A 55 -4.66 0.83 -25.12
CA GLN A 55 -3.43 1.08 -24.37
C GLN A 55 -2.70 2.31 -24.87
N ALA A 56 -2.59 2.48 -26.20
CA ALA A 56 -1.95 3.64 -26.80
C ALA A 56 -2.67 4.96 -26.45
N PHE A 57 -4.01 4.94 -26.43
CA PHE A 57 -4.79 6.09 -25.95
C PHE A 57 -4.54 6.37 -24.47
N ILE A 58 -4.56 5.34 -23.61
CA ILE A 58 -4.32 5.49 -22.16
C ILE A 58 -2.91 6.04 -21.89
N ASP A 59 -1.88 5.52 -22.55
CA ASP A 59 -0.50 5.97 -22.39
C ASP A 59 -0.33 7.44 -22.74
N GLN A 60 -1.10 7.95 -23.71
CA GLN A 60 -1.10 9.34 -24.10
C GLN A 60 -1.97 10.22 -23.18
N ALA A 61 -3.17 9.76 -22.83
CA ALA A 61 -4.17 10.58 -22.16
C ALA A 61 -3.97 10.61 -20.64
N TYR A 62 -3.68 9.48 -20.00
CA TYR A 62 -3.61 9.34 -18.55
C TYR A 62 -2.56 10.26 -17.90
N PRO A 63 -1.34 10.43 -18.44
CA PRO A 63 -0.36 11.37 -17.86
C PRO A 63 -0.79 12.83 -17.86
N THR A 64 -1.80 13.18 -18.66
CA THR A 64 -2.37 14.54 -18.71
C THR A 64 -3.50 14.76 -17.70
N THR A 65 -3.91 13.72 -16.99
CA THR A 65 -4.96 13.80 -15.96
C THR A 65 -4.41 14.37 -14.64
N PRO A 66 -5.24 15.07 -13.84
CA PRO A 66 -4.87 15.46 -12.49
C PRO A 66 -4.46 14.27 -11.61
N ASN A 67 -3.34 14.38 -10.91
CA ASN A 67 -2.91 13.40 -9.91
C ASN A 67 -3.62 13.69 -8.57
N ILE A 68 -4.76 13.05 -8.34
CA ILE A 68 -5.61 13.23 -7.16
C ILE A 68 -6.28 11.90 -6.78
N SER A 69 -6.40 11.60 -5.48
CA SER A 69 -7.09 10.39 -5.03
C SER A 69 -8.61 10.51 -5.22
N ILE A 70 -9.28 9.35 -5.30
CA ILE A 70 -10.74 9.30 -5.44
C ILE A 70 -11.46 9.93 -4.24
N ASP A 71 -10.86 9.88 -3.05
CA ASP A 71 -11.40 10.46 -1.82
C ASP A 71 -11.56 11.97 -1.96
N TYR A 72 -10.50 12.65 -2.39
CA TYR A 72 -10.51 14.10 -2.61
C TYR A 72 -11.24 14.50 -3.90
N ALA A 73 -11.11 13.70 -4.95
CA ALA A 73 -11.71 14.00 -6.24
C ALA A 73 -13.24 13.95 -6.16
N ILE A 74 -13.77 12.93 -5.48
CA ILE A 74 -15.20 12.59 -5.46
C ILE A 74 -15.78 12.50 -4.05
N LEU A 75 -15.24 11.63 -3.17
CA LEU A 75 -15.95 11.21 -1.95
C LEU A 75 -16.18 12.35 -0.94
N GLU A 76 -15.25 13.29 -0.81
CA GLU A 76 -15.43 14.47 0.06
C GLU A 76 -16.49 15.46 -0.46
N LYS A 77 -16.86 15.37 -1.73
CA LYS A 77 -17.77 16.32 -2.41
C LYS A 77 -19.14 15.72 -2.73
N ALA A 78 -19.19 14.41 -2.92
CA ALA A 78 -20.40 13.70 -3.30
C ALA A 78 -21.44 13.70 -2.16
N ALA A 79 -22.70 14.00 -2.48
CA ALA A 79 -23.78 14.06 -1.49
C ALA A 79 -24.41 12.69 -1.20
N ASN A 80 -24.05 11.65 -1.96
CA ASN A 80 -24.66 10.32 -1.95
C ASN A 80 -23.68 9.23 -1.47
N VAL A 81 -22.86 9.56 -0.48
CA VAL A 81 -21.90 8.61 0.13
C VAL A 81 -22.54 7.91 1.32
N TYR A 82 -22.43 6.58 1.35
CA TYR A 82 -22.91 5.73 2.44
C TYR A 82 -21.79 4.82 2.92
N THR A 83 -21.81 4.44 4.20
CA THR A 83 -20.77 3.58 4.80
C THR A 83 -21.42 2.36 5.44
N ILE A 84 -20.84 1.18 5.18
CA ILE A 84 -21.16 -0.05 5.89
C ILE A 84 -20.07 -0.28 6.93
N PRO A 85 -20.34 -0.13 8.23
CA PRO A 85 -19.35 -0.43 9.28
C PRO A 85 -19.03 -1.92 9.26
N THR A 86 -17.75 -2.26 9.40
CA THR A 86 -17.27 -3.65 9.41
C THR A 86 -16.45 -3.93 10.66
N ALA A 87 -16.47 -5.18 11.12
CA ALA A 87 -15.79 -5.63 12.34
C ALA A 87 -14.75 -6.73 12.07
N PHE A 88 -14.41 -6.99 10.80
CA PHE A 88 -13.33 -7.92 10.48
C PHE A 88 -11.97 -7.24 10.66
N GLY A 89 -10.94 -8.03 10.96
CA GLY A 89 -9.57 -7.54 11.05
C GLY A 89 -9.15 -6.94 9.71
N TRP A 90 -8.84 -5.65 9.69
CA TRP A 90 -8.41 -4.93 8.50
C TRP A 90 -7.13 -4.16 8.82
N SER A 91 -6.16 -4.26 7.91
CA SER A 91 -4.90 -3.53 7.92
C SER A 91 -4.58 -3.21 6.47
N ASP A 92 -4.17 -1.96 6.20
CA ASP A 92 -3.74 -1.53 4.87
C ASP A 92 -2.39 -2.14 4.44
N LEU A 93 -1.74 -2.91 5.34
CA LEU A 93 -0.41 -3.50 5.17
C LEU A 93 0.59 -2.53 4.54
N GLY A 94 0.49 -1.23 4.88
CA GLY A 94 1.30 -0.18 4.27
C GLY A 94 2.71 -0.04 4.84
N THR A 95 3.06 -0.83 5.86
CA THR A 95 4.34 -0.75 6.59
C THR A 95 4.89 -2.13 6.94
N TRP A 96 6.20 -2.21 7.16
CA TRP A 96 6.86 -3.44 7.62
C TRP A 96 6.46 -3.79 9.05
N ALA A 97 6.14 -2.79 9.87
CA ALA A 97 5.58 -2.94 11.19
C ALA A 97 4.19 -3.58 11.15
N SER A 98 3.30 -3.14 10.25
CA SER A 98 2.00 -3.77 10.02
C SER A 98 2.17 -5.22 9.54
N LEU A 99 3.09 -5.46 8.60
CA LEU A 99 3.38 -6.82 8.14
C LEU A 99 3.91 -7.70 9.27
N HIS A 100 4.80 -7.18 10.12
CA HIS A 100 5.21 -7.88 11.34
C HIS A 100 3.98 -8.17 12.19
N ALA A 101 3.20 -7.17 12.59
CA ALA A 101 2.05 -7.33 13.50
C ALA A 101 1.06 -8.43 13.05
N GLU A 102 0.74 -8.48 11.77
CA GLU A 102 -0.26 -9.42 11.22
C GLU A 102 0.31 -10.80 10.85
N ALA A 103 1.62 -10.92 10.63
CA ALA A 103 2.24 -12.18 10.24
C ALA A 103 2.30 -13.18 11.42
N PRO A 104 2.16 -14.50 11.15
CA PRO A 104 2.36 -15.54 12.15
C PRO A 104 3.69 -15.39 12.87
N LYS A 105 3.65 -15.53 14.20
CA LYS A 105 4.81 -15.35 15.06
C LYS A 105 5.36 -16.68 15.53
N THR A 106 6.69 -16.75 15.61
CA THR A 106 7.37 -17.76 16.44
C THR A 106 7.32 -17.36 17.91
N ASP A 107 7.73 -18.26 18.81
CA ASP A 107 7.78 -18.03 20.26
C ASP A 107 8.63 -16.81 20.69
N HIS A 108 9.55 -16.36 19.83
CA HIS A 108 10.40 -15.18 20.04
C HIS A 108 9.85 -13.90 19.39
N GLN A 109 8.56 -13.89 19.04
CA GLN A 109 7.89 -12.78 18.35
C GLN A 109 8.49 -12.43 16.98
N ASN A 110 9.16 -13.38 16.34
CA ASN A 110 9.67 -13.18 14.97
C ASN A 110 8.57 -13.49 13.96
N ALA A 111 8.41 -12.66 12.93
CA ALA A 111 7.70 -13.05 11.72
C ALA A 111 8.72 -13.67 10.75
N LEU A 112 8.58 -14.98 10.51
CA LEU A 112 9.56 -15.75 9.75
C LEU A 112 8.93 -16.26 8.45
N ASN A 113 9.45 -15.78 7.33
CA ASN A 113 9.21 -16.31 5.99
C ASN A 113 10.54 -16.66 5.34
N ALA A 114 11.25 -17.60 5.96
CA ALA A 114 12.53 -18.12 5.51
C ALA A 114 12.62 -19.61 5.88
N ASP A 115 12.89 -20.45 4.89
CA ASP A 115 13.02 -21.90 5.06
C ASP A 115 14.06 -22.45 4.07
N PRO A 116 15.16 -23.08 4.55
CA PRO A 116 15.50 -23.35 5.96
C PRO A 116 16.06 -22.13 6.72
N ALA A 117 15.84 -22.07 8.04
CA ALA A 117 16.36 -21.02 8.91
C ALA A 117 16.90 -21.55 10.26
N LEU A 118 18.06 -21.03 10.69
CA LEU A 118 18.71 -21.27 11.98
C LEU A 118 18.88 -19.94 12.72
N LEU A 119 18.12 -19.75 13.79
CA LEU A 119 18.10 -18.51 14.57
C LEU A 119 18.64 -18.74 15.98
N PHE A 120 19.62 -17.92 16.38
CA PHE A 120 20.24 -17.97 17.70
C PHE A 120 20.06 -16.63 18.42
N ASN A 121 19.24 -16.58 19.47
CA ASN A 121 18.96 -15.34 20.20
C ASN A 121 18.42 -14.21 19.27
N VAL A 122 17.42 -14.54 18.46
CA VAL A 122 16.75 -13.60 17.56
C VAL A 122 15.35 -13.29 18.07
N HIS A 123 15.00 -12.01 18.23
CA HIS A 123 13.74 -11.60 18.83
C HIS A 123 13.09 -10.45 18.06
N ASN A 124 11.75 -10.40 18.10
CA ASN A 124 10.94 -9.28 17.61
C ASN A 124 11.26 -8.81 16.17
N SER A 125 11.79 -9.70 15.33
CA SER A 125 12.29 -9.36 14.00
C SER A 125 11.39 -9.90 12.88
N LEU A 126 11.41 -9.26 11.72
CA LEU A 126 10.80 -9.75 10.48
C LEU A 126 11.92 -10.28 9.59
N ILE A 127 11.86 -11.54 9.19
CA ILE A 127 12.86 -12.15 8.31
C ILE A 127 12.13 -12.79 7.13
N ARG A 128 12.36 -12.28 5.92
CA ARG A 128 11.81 -12.80 4.66
C ARG A 128 12.92 -13.03 3.65
N THR A 129 13.03 -14.24 3.13
CA THR A 129 14.02 -14.61 2.11
C THR A 129 13.41 -15.49 1.04
N PRO A 130 14.07 -15.66 -0.13
CA PRO A 130 13.63 -16.63 -1.12
C PRO A 130 13.65 -18.05 -0.55
N LYS A 131 12.82 -18.93 -1.13
CA LYS A 131 12.81 -20.35 -0.78
C LYS A 131 14.17 -20.99 -1.07
N ASN A 132 14.53 -22.00 -0.29
CA ASN A 132 15.76 -22.80 -0.44
C ASN A 132 17.07 -22.05 -0.18
N LYS A 133 17.02 -20.87 0.46
CA LYS A 133 18.21 -20.19 0.97
C LYS A 133 18.30 -20.43 2.47
N LEU A 134 19.40 -21.06 2.92
CA LEU A 134 19.65 -21.23 4.35
C LEU A 134 19.93 -19.86 5.00
N VAL A 135 19.08 -19.48 5.93
CA VAL A 135 19.24 -18.25 6.72
C VAL A 135 19.84 -18.61 8.07
N VAL A 136 20.99 -18.02 8.43
CA VAL A 136 21.62 -18.21 9.74
C VAL A 136 21.81 -16.85 10.39
N VAL A 137 21.18 -16.62 11.55
CA VAL A 137 21.21 -15.33 12.24
C VAL A 137 21.49 -15.53 13.73
N LYS A 138 22.37 -14.69 14.29
CA LYS A 138 22.66 -14.66 15.71
C LYS A 138 22.58 -13.24 16.27
N ASP A 139 22.03 -13.08 17.47
CA ASP A 139 21.96 -11.82 18.23
C ASP A 139 21.32 -10.65 17.46
N LEU A 140 20.14 -10.90 16.89
CA LEU A 140 19.37 -9.89 16.15
C LEU A 140 18.06 -9.58 16.87
N ASN A 141 17.84 -8.33 17.24
CA ASN A 141 16.62 -7.92 17.93
C ASN A 141 16.01 -6.67 17.30
N ASN A 142 14.72 -6.72 17.00
CA ASN A 142 13.96 -5.60 16.44
C ASN A 142 14.46 -5.15 15.05
N PHE A 143 14.72 -6.09 14.14
CA PHE A 143 15.13 -5.80 12.76
C PHE A 143 14.14 -6.30 11.70
N ILE A 144 14.21 -5.71 10.53
CA ILE A 144 13.64 -6.17 9.26
C ILE A 144 14.80 -6.70 8.43
N VAL A 145 14.71 -7.96 8.02
CA VAL A 145 15.63 -8.62 7.10
C VAL A 145 14.82 -9.09 5.91
N VAL A 146 15.04 -8.48 4.75
CA VAL A 146 14.32 -8.80 3.52
C VAL A 146 15.34 -9.03 2.42
N ASP A 147 15.34 -10.24 1.89
CA ASP A 147 16.15 -10.64 0.74
C ASP A 147 15.23 -10.84 -0.46
N GLU A 148 15.32 -9.95 -1.44
CA GLU A 148 14.42 -9.94 -2.59
C GLU A 148 15.12 -9.45 -3.84
N GLY A 149 15.07 -10.28 -4.89
CA GLY A 149 15.73 -9.99 -6.16
C GLY A 149 17.23 -9.79 -5.97
N ASP A 150 17.69 -8.57 -6.26
CA ASP A 150 19.08 -8.12 -6.15
C ASP A 150 19.39 -7.34 -4.86
N VAL A 151 18.40 -7.18 -3.98
CA VAL A 151 18.54 -6.36 -2.77
C VAL A 151 18.38 -7.21 -1.50
N LEU A 152 19.36 -7.10 -0.60
CA LEU A 152 19.24 -7.52 0.80
C LEU A 152 19.12 -6.28 1.68
N LEU A 153 17.94 -6.09 2.26
CA LEU A 153 17.67 -5.07 3.27
C LEU A 153 17.85 -5.67 4.66
N ILE A 154 18.64 -5.00 5.50
CA ILE A 154 18.74 -5.26 6.94
C ILE A 154 18.57 -3.91 7.64
N TRP A 155 17.45 -3.70 8.33
CA TRP A 155 17.06 -2.40 8.84
C TRP A 155 16.45 -2.47 10.24
N PRO A 156 16.76 -1.54 11.17
CA PRO A 156 16.05 -1.45 12.44
C PRO A 156 14.55 -1.25 12.23
N LYS A 157 13.72 -2.08 12.85
CA LYS A 157 12.28 -2.08 12.61
C LYS A 157 11.60 -0.79 13.07
N ASP A 158 12.16 -0.12 14.08
CA ASP A 158 11.69 1.17 14.59
C ASP A 158 12.01 2.36 13.67
N GLN A 159 12.92 2.19 12.70
CA GLN A 159 13.31 3.20 11.71
C GLN A 159 12.75 2.91 10.32
N GLU A 160 11.73 2.05 10.22
CA GLU A 160 11.19 1.59 8.92
C GLU A 160 10.69 2.71 8.00
N GLN A 161 10.32 3.87 8.55
CA GLN A 161 9.81 5.00 7.77
C GLN A 161 10.88 5.57 6.82
N GLU A 162 12.16 5.38 7.14
CA GLU A 162 13.29 5.81 6.33
C GLU A 162 13.48 4.93 5.09
N ILE A 163 12.97 3.70 5.09
CA ILE A 163 13.11 2.75 3.98
C ILE A 163 12.54 3.34 2.68
N LYS A 164 11.45 4.12 2.75
CA LYS A 164 10.86 4.78 1.57
C LYS A 164 11.86 5.70 0.85
N ALA A 165 12.65 6.45 1.61
CA ALA A 165 13.67 7.34 1.04
C ALA A 165 14.82 6.54 0.42
N ILE A 166 15.20 5.42 1.04
CA ILE A 166 16.24 4.52 0.52
C ILE A 166 15.78 3.83 -0.77
N THR A 167 14.56 3.32 -0.84
CA THR A 167 14.00 2.71 -2.07
C THR A 167 14.03 3.71 -3.24
N ALA A 168 13.72 4.98 -2.98
CA ALA A 168 13.82 6.03 -4.00
C ALA A 168 15.27 6.24 -4.48
N GLN A 169 16.26 6.20 -3.59
CA GLN A 169 17.67 6.32 -3.94
C GLN A 169 18.19 5.11 -4.74
N ILE A 170 17.85 3.89 -4.33
CA ILE A 170 18.23 2.66 -5.05
C ILE A 170 17.72 2.71 -6.49
N LYS A 171 16.46 3.13 -6.68
CA LYS A 171 15.85 3.30 -8.00
C LYS A 171 16.55 4.39 -8.83
N ALA A 172 16.95 5.50 -8.21
CA ALA A 172 17.67 6.57 -8.90
C ALA A 172 19.09 6.17 -9.34
N MET A 173 19.72 5.24 -8.63
CA MET A 173 21.05 4.74 -8.94
C MET A 173 21.05 3.47 -9.82
N ASP A 174 19.86 2.98 -10.19
CA ASP A 174 19.66 1.72 -10.93
C ASP A 174 20.36 0.51 -10.27
N LEU A 175 20.35 0.48 -8.93
CA LEU A 175 21.03 -0.54 -8.12
C LEU A 175 20.13 -1.72 -7.70
N GLY A 176 18.86 -1.68 -8.12
CA GLY A 176 17.91 -2.77 -7.91
C GLY A 176 16.49 -2.33 -7.59
N LYS A 177 15.66 -3.28 -7.17
CA LYS A 177 14.26 -3.02 -6.80
C LYS A 177 13.92 -3.70 -5.47
N LEU A 178 13.68 -2.87 -4.46
CA LEU A 178 13.02 -3.25 -3.22
C LEU A 178 11.52 -2.90 -3.36
N LEU A 179 10.63 -3.79 -2.91
CA LEU A 179 9.15 -3.68 -3.02
C LEU A 179 8.61 -2.24 -2.93
#